data_AF-A0A7W0Q068-F1
#
_entry.id   AF-A0A7W0Q068-F1
#
_cell.length_a   1.000
_cell.length_b   1.000
_cell.length_c   1.000
_cell.angle_alpha   90.00
_cell.angle_beta   90.00
_cell.angle_gamma   90.00
#
_symmetry.space_group_name_H-M   'P 1'
#
loop_
_entity.id
_entity.type
_entity.pdbx_description
1 polymer ?
#
loop_
_entity_poly.entity_id
_entity_poly.type
_entity_poly.pdbx_seq_one_letter_code
_entity_poly.pdbx_strand_id
1 'polypeptide(L)' 'MFLSEPQHMPCNDCGASVARTEREQHMCDVDRRLDFELFQLRGEVDAFDEEFGVYLESPVGRFAAWYATRSRRPLQES' A
#
# COMPACT_ATOMS: atom_id res chain seq x y z
N MET A 1 -25.58 22.29 20.42
CA MET A 1 -24.13 22.59 20.42
C MET A 1 -23.73 22.82 18.97
N PHE A 2 -23.17 23.99 18.65
CA PHE A 2 -22.56 24.23 17.34
C PHE A 2 -21.07 23.95 17.49
N LEU A 3 -20.55 22.94 16.79
CA LEU A 3 -19.12 22.71 16.66
C LEU A 3 -18.60 23.73 15.64
N SER A 4 -17.65 24.57 16.07
CA SER A 4 -16.92 25.45 15.15
C SER A 4 -16.18 24.59 14.13
N GLU A 5 -16.31 24.93 12.85
CA GLU A 5 -15.60 24.18 11.81
C GLU A 5 -14.08 24.29 11.96
N PRO A 6 -13.34 23.21 11.64
CA PRO A 6 -11.89 23.20 11.70
C PRO A 6 -11.29 24.19 10.69
N GLN A 7 -10.32 24.98 11.16
CA GLN A 7 -9.64 25.98 10.32
C GLN A 7 -8.64 25.37 9.34
N HIS A 8 -8.19 24.13 9.62
CA HIS A 8 -7.26 23.39 8.77
C HIS A 8 -7.85 22.03 8.42
N MET A 9 -7.67 21.62 7.18
CA MET A 9 -8.12 20.33 6.66
C MET A 9 -6.96 19.65 5.94
N PRO A 10 -6.87 18.31 6.01
CA PRO A 10 -5.88 17.59 5.23
C PRO A 10 -6.15 17.77 3.73
N CYS A 11 -5.09 18.00 2.96
CA CYS A 11 -5.11 17.85 1.51
C CYS A 11 -5.34 16.38 1.18
N ASN A 12 -6.27 16.12 0.25
CA ASN A 12 -6.60 14.75 -0.15
C ASN A 12 -5.50 14.11 -1.02
N ASP A 13 -4.62 14.94 -1.59
CA ASP A 13 -3.60 14.48 -2.54
C ASP A 13 -2.23 14.28 -1.88
N CYS A 14 -1.84 15.11 -0.92
CA CYS A 14 -0.52 15.00 -0.26
C CYS A 14 -0.56 14.93 1.28
N GLY A 15 -1.75 14.88 1.88
CA GLY A 15 -1.92 14.79 3.34
C GLY A 15 -1.45 16.02 4.12
N ALA A 16 -1.07 17.12 3.46
CA ALA A 16 -0.68 18.36 4.14
C ALA A 16 -1.86 18.96 4.91
N SER A 17 -1.60 19.46 6.12
CA SER A 17 -2.59 20.26 6.85
C SER A 17 -2.62 21.65 6.24
N VAL A 18 -3.70 21.99 5.54
CA VAL A 18 -3.84 23.25 4.79
C VAL A 18 -4.95 24.09 5.41
N ALA A 19 -4.70 25.40 5.53
CA ALA A 19 -5.72 26.34 5.96
C ALA A 19 -6.91 26.30 4.99
N ARG A 20 -8.13 26.28 5.53
CA ARG A 20 -9.36 26.13 4.73
C ARG A 20 -9.49 27.20 3.65
N THR A 21 -9.05 28.41 3.94
CA THR A 21 -9.06 29.58 3.02
C THR A 21 -8.04 29.49 1.90
N GLU A 22 -7.00 28.67 2.04
CA GLU A 22 -5.89 28.54 1.09
C GLU A 22 -5.95 27.22 0.30
N ARG A 23 -6.98 26.41 0.54
CA ARG A 23 -7.09 25.06 -0.03
C ARG A 23 -7.07 25.04 -1.56
N GLU A 24 -7.73 26.00 -2.20
CA GLU A 24 -7.77 26.09 -3.66
C GLU A 24 -6.44 26.57 -4.27
N GLN A 25 -5.60 27.24 -3.47
CA GLN A 25 -4.29 27.75 -3.89
C GLN A 25 -3.14 26.80 -3.52
N HIS A 26 -3.43 25.76 -2.75
CA HIS A 26 -2.43 24.81 -2.30
C HIS A 26 -1.85 24.04 -3.48
N MET A 27 -0.54 24.19 -3.66
CA MET A 27 0.24 23.34 -4.56
C MET A 27 0.92 22.25 -3.74
N CYS A 28 0.65 21.00 -4.12
CA CYS A 28 1.30 19.85 -3.49
C CYS A 28 2.79 19.82 -3.82
N ASP A 29 3.60 19.58 -2.80
CA ASP A 29 4.98 19.14 -3.00
C ASP A 29 4.99 17.72 -3.58
N VAL A 30 5.84 17.47 -4.58
CA VAL A 30 5.85 16.21 -5.32
C VAL A 30 6.36 15.06 -4.46
N ASP A 31 7.43 15.27 -3.71
CA ASP A 31 8.03 14.23 -2.86
C ASP A 31 7.05 13.85 -1.74
N ARG A 32 6.44 14.87 -1.11
CA ARG A 32 5.39 14.64 -0.11
C ARG A 32 4.18 13.88 -0.67
N ARG A 33 3.78 14.18 -1.90
CA ARG A 33 2.67 13.46 -2.54
C ARG A 33 3.01 11.98 -2.72
N LEU A 34 4.22 11.67 -3.19
CA LEU A 34 4.68 10.29 -3.33
C LEU A 34 4.70 9.55 -2.00
N ASP A 35 5.21 10.18 -0.94
CA ASP A 35 5.21 9.61 0.40
C ASP A 35 3.78 9.34 0.90
N PHE A 36 2.86 10.26 0.63
CA PHE A 36 1.46 10.11 1.01
C PHE A 36 0.76 8.98 0.23
N GLU A 37 0.99 8.88 -1.08
CA GLU A 37 0.47 7.78 -1.91
C GLU A 37 0.99 6.42 -1.41
N LEU A 38 2.29 6.31 -1.13
CA LEU A 38 2.89 5.09 -0.57
C LEU A 38 2.31 4.74 0.81
N PHE A 39 2.08 5.74 1.66
CA PHE A 39 1.46 5.55 2.96
C PHE A 39 0.02 5.01 2.82
N GLN A 40 -0.77 5.59 1.91
CA GLN A 40 -2.16 5.17 1.68
C GLN A 40 -2.24 3.73 1.15
N LEU A 41 -1.30 3.32 0.32
CA LEU A 41 -1.26 1.95 -0.25
C LEU A 41 -0.75 0.90 0.74
N ARG A 42 -0.06 1.31 1.81
CA ARG A 42 0.59 0.39 2.76
C ARG A 42 -0.38 -0.66 3.30
N GLY A 43 -1.55 -0.22 3.76
CA GLY A 43 -2.55 -1.13 4.33
C GLY A 43 -3.16 -2.09 3.30
N GLU A 44 -3.33 -1.64 2.06
CA GLU A 44 -3.84 -2.49 0.97
C GLU A 44 -2.81 -3.54 0.56
N VAL A 45 -1.53 -3.17 0.49
CA VAL A 45 -0.43 -4.10 0.22
C VAL A 45 -0.30 -5.12 1.35
N ASP A 46 -0.35 -4.68 2.61
CA ASP A 46 -0.26 -5.59 3.76
C ASP A 46 -1.44 -6.59 3.76
N ALA A 47 -2.66 -6.14 3.46
CA ALA A 47 -3.83 -7.00 3.36
C ALA A 47 -3.72 -7.99 2.19
N PHE A 48 -3.26 -7.51 1.03
CA PHE A 48 -3.02 -8.36 -0.13
C PHE A 48 -1.97 -9.45 0.15
N ASP A 49 -0.87 -9.09 0.81
CA ASP A 49 0.19 -10.05 1.14
C ASP A 49 -0.32 -11.16 2.07
N GLU A 50 -1.18 -10.82 3.04
CA GLU A 50 -1.83 -11.79 3.91
C GLU A 50 -2.78 -12.72 3.12
N GLU A 51 -3.69 -12.15 2.33
CA GLU A 51 -4.63 -12.92 1.50
C GLU A 51 -3.91 -13.83 0.50
N PHE A 52 -2.84 -13.32 -0.11
CA PHE A 52 -2.03 -14.07 -1.06
C PHE A 52 -1.29 -15.22 -0.37
N GLY A 53 -0.73 -15.00 0.82
CA GLY A 53 -0.11 -16.06 1.62
C GLY A 53 -1.08 -17.22 1.89
N VAL A 54 -2.28 -16.89 2.37
CA VAL A 54 -3.36 -17.88 2.60
C VAL A 54 -3.71 -18.62 1.31
N TYR A 55 -3.81 -17.90 0.18
CA TYR A 55 -4.07 -18.51 -1.11
C TYR A 55 -2.97 -19.51 -1.52
N LEU A 56 -1.69 -19.15 -1.36
CA LEU A 56 -0.56 -20.01 -1.73
C LEU A 56 -0.53 -21.32 -0.93
N GLU A 57 -0.94 -21.28 0.34
CA GLU A 57 -1.05 -22.45 1.21
C GLU A 57 -2.25 -23.34 0.88
N SER A 58 -3.26 -22.79 0.18
CA SER A 58 -4.45 -23.54 -0.19
C SER A 58 -4.15 -24.64 -1.24
N PRO A 59 -4.98 -25.69 -1.31
CA PRO A 59 -4.90 -26.69 -2.38
C PRO A 59 -5.07 -26.12 -3.80
N VAL A 60 -5.70 -24.94 -3.93
CA VAL A 60 -5.87 -24.25 -5.21
C VAL A 60 -4.59 -23.51 -5.61
N GLY A 61 -3.89 -22.89 -4.65
CA GLY A 61 -2.64 -22.17 -4.88
C GLY A 61 -1.48 -23.07 -5.30
N ARG A 62 -1.47 -24.34 -4.83
CA ARG A 62 -0.49 -25.39 -5.22
C ARG A 62 0.98 -24.96 -5.13
N PHE A 63 1.27 -23.96 -4.30
CA PHE A 63 2.58 -23.31 -4.31
C PHE A 63 3.71 -24.28 -3.92
N ALA A 64 3.48 -25.13 -2.92
CA ALA A 64 4.45 -26.14 -2.50
C ALA A 64 4.86 -27.09 -3.64
N ALA A 65 3.91 -27.51 -4.48
CA ALA A 65 4.19 -28.38 -5.63
C ALA A 65 4.96 -27.63 -6.74
N TRP A 66 4.56 -26.37 -6.99
CA TRP A 66 5.26 -25.49 -7.93
C TRP A 66 6.71 -25.24 -7.50
N TYR A 67 6.93 -24.98 -6.20
CA TYR A 67 8.23 -24.71 -5.60
C TYR A 67 9.10 -25.97 -5.64
N ALA A 68 8.58 -27.12 -5.20
CA ALA A 68 9.31 -28.39 -5.22
C ALA A 68 9.80 -28.81 -6.61
N THR A 69 9.10 -28.42 -7.68
CA THR A 69 9.53 -28.68 -9.06
C THR A 69 10.75 -27.84 -9.44
N ARG A 70 10.88 -26.61 -8.92
CA ARG A 70 11.93 -25.65 -9.26
C ARG A 70 13.14 -25.70 -8.36
N SER A 71 12.95 -26.08 -7.10
CA SER A 71 14.03 -26.20 -6.11
C SER A 71 14.85 -27.48 -6.30
N ARG A 72 14.41 -28.39 -7.17
CA ARG A 72 15.21 -29.53 -7.63
C ARG A 72 16.37 -28.99 -8.47
N ARG A 73 17.52 -28.80 -7.84
CA ARG A 73 18.80 -28.62 -8.52
C ARG A 73 18.96 -29.81 -9.48
N PRO A 74 19.26 -29.61 -10.78
CA PRO A 74 19.57 -30.74 -11.65
C PRO A 74 20.74 -31.47 -11.00
N LEU A 75 20.57 -32.77 -10.73
CA LEU A 75 21.67 -33.61 -10.27
C LEU A 75 22.75 -33.49 -11.34
N GLN A 76 23.83 -32.80 -11.00
CA GLN A 76 25.00 -32.71 -11.86
C GLN A 76 25.70 -34.07 -11.69
N GLU A 77 25.34 -35.03 -12.55
CA GLU A 77 25.99 -36.34 -12.63
C GLU A 77 27.48 -36.11 -12.90
N SER A 78 28.31 -36.61 -11.99
CA SER A 78 29.79 -36.59 -12.06
C SER A 78 30.31 -37.89 -12.65
#